data_AF-A0A2V8RHL5-F1
#
_entry.id   AF-A0A2V8RHL5-F1
#
_cell.length_a   1.000
_cell.length_b   1.000
_cell.length_c   1.000
_cell.angle_alpha   90.00
_cell.angle_beta   90.00
_cell.angle_gamma   90.00
#
_symmetry.space_group_name_H-M   'P 1'
#
loop_
_entity.id
_entity.type
_entity.pdbx_description
1 polymer ?
#
loop_
_entity_poly.entity_id
_entity_poly.type
_entity_poly.pdbx_seq_one_letter_code
_entity_poly.pdbx_strand_id
1 'polypeptide(L)'
;MVVSRFVQITSAEQLAAARHEIVDSFVETMWQQIHDQDPNVLRTPAQIEVAGAQATGVKLRAVLNNEIGNAEIYSLQLGPRLVLLSLIGSDKEIAATAPAWLAIRRSLKIEASTNLAALARESTAAGHLIGSRAISNPTSLGAEK
;
A
#
# COMPACT_ATOMS: atom_id res chain seq x y z
N MET A 1 8.06 0.86 16.69
CA MET A 1 8.34 0.45 15.29
C MET A 1 7.42 -0.72 14.97
N VAL A 2 6.41 -0.53 14.11
CA VAL A 2 5.55 -1.63 13.63
C VAL A 2 6.23 -2.24 12.41
N VAL A 3 6.67 -3.49 12.52
CA VAL A 3 7.29 -4.22 11.40
C VAL A 3 6.23 -5.10 10.77
N SER A 4 5.83 -4.77 9.55
CA SER A 4 4.89 -5.59 8.79
C SER A 4 5.57 -6.81 8.20
N ARG A 5 4.94 -7.98 8.33
CA ARG A 5 5.27 -9.19 7.56
C ARG A 5 4.78 -9.16 6.11
N PHE A 6 3.94 -8.19 5.74
CA PHE A 6 3.35 -8.09 4.40
C PHE A 6 4.27 -7.29 3.48
N VAL A 7 5.21 -7.98 2.82
CA VAL A 7 6.02 -7.37 1.76
C VAL A 7 5.14 -7.00 0.56
N GLN A 8 4.19 -7.85 0.21
CA GLN A 8 3.22 -7.60 -0.85
C GLN A 8 1.82 -8.06 -0.42
N ILE A 9 0.82 -7.30 -0.84
CA ILE A 9 -0.60 -7.58 -0.62
C ILE A 9 -1.19 -8.01 -1.95
N THR A 10 -1.59 -9.28 -2.00
CA THR A 10 -2.06 -9.96 -3.22
C THR A 10 -3.51 -10.43 -3.11
N SER A 11 -4.10 -10.37 -1.91
CA SER A 11 -5.50 -10.73 -1.66
C SER A 11 -6.19 -9.75 -0.72
N ALA A 12 -7.53 -9.77 -0.71
CA ALA A 12 -8.35 -8.94 0.17
C ALA A 12 -8.16 -9.31 1.65
N GLU A 13 -7.97 -10.60 1.96
CA GLU A 13 -7.70 -11.10 3.30
C GLU A 13 -6.35 -10.58 3.81
N GLN A 14 -5.31 -10.59 2.96
CA GLN A 14 -4.02 -10.00 3.29
C GLN A 14 -4.14 -8.49 3.52
N LEU A 15 -4.95 -7.79 2.73
CA LEU A 15 -5.19 -6.36 2.92
C LEU A 15 -5.88 -6.09 4.26
N ALA A 16 -6.93 -6.84 4.58
CA ALA A 16 -7.67 -6.69 5.83
C ALA A 16 -6.77 -6.97 7.04
N ALA A 17 -5.99 -8.06 6.98
CA ALA A 17 -5.02 -8.39 8.04
C ALA A 17 -3.95 -7.31 8.19
N ALA A 18 -3.38 -6.81 7.08
CA ALA A 18 -2.37 -5.76 7.11
C ALA A 18 -2.93 -4.43 7.67
N ARG A 19 -4.15 -4.06 7.29
CA ARG A 19 -4.85 -2.89 7.85
C ARG A 19 -5.04 -3.03 9.36
N HIS A 20 -5.53 -4.19 9.79
CA HIS A 20 -5.74 -4.43 11.21
C HIS A 20 -4.42 -4.38 12.01
N GLU A 21 -3.38 -5.05 11.52
CA GLU A 21 -2.08 -5.13 12.21
C GLU A 21 -1.37 -3.77 12.27
N ILE A 22 -1.47 -2.97 11.21
CA ILE A 22 -0.65 -1.75 11.05
C ILE A 22 -1.47 -0.49 11.29
N VAL A 23 -2.58 -0.34 10.58
CA VAL A 23 -3.37 0.90 10.58
C VAL A 23 -4.13 1.02 11.89
N ASP A 24 -4.84 -0.02 12.32
CA ASP A 24 -5.61 0.06 13.57
C ASP A 24 -4.68 0.25 14.78
N SER A 25 -3.55 -0.47 14.81
CA SER A 25 -2.54 -0.31 15.87
C SER A 25 -1.92 1.09 15.87
N PHE A 26 -1.62 1.67 14.71
CA PHE A 26 -1.10 3.02 14.60
C PHE A 26 -2.14 4.06 15.06
N VAL A 27 -3.40 3.92 14.62
CA VAL A 27 -4.49 4.81 15.04
C VAL A 27 -4.71 4.74 16.55
N GLU A 28 -4.70 3.54 17.12
CA GLU A 28 -4.88 3.35 18.56
C GLU A 28 -3.73 3.97 19.36
N THR A 29 -2.49 3.76 18.91
CA THR A 29 -1.31 4.37 19.53
C THR A 29 -1.40 5.90 19.49
N MET A 30 -1.77 6.47 18.34
CA MET A 30 -1.93 7.92 18.18
C MET A 30 -3.09 8.44 19.04
N TRP A 31 -4.20 7.71 19.12
CA TRP A 31 -5.33 8.08 19.95
C TRP A 31 -4.95 8.11 21.42
N GLN A 32 -4.26 7.08 21.92
CA GLN A 32 -3.79 7.03 23.32
C GLN A 32 -2.86 8.21 23.64
N GLN A 33 -1.87 8.47 22.77
CA GLN A 33 -0.93 9.58 22.95
C GLN A 33 -1.61 10.94 23.01
N ILE A 34 -2.63 11.15 22.17
CA ILE A 34 -3.40 12.40 22.17
C ILE A 34 -4.36 12.44 23.38
N HIS A 35 -5.00 11.32 23.71
CA HIS A 35 -5.94 11.22 24.83
C HIS A 35 -5.29 11.53 26.17
N ASP A 36 -4.04 11.09 26.36
CA ASP A 36 -3.24 11.40 27.56
C ASP A 36 -3.00 12.92 27.74
N GLN A 37 -3.08 13.69 26.66
CA GLN A 37 -2.93 15.16 26.66
C GLN A 37 -4.27 15.90 26.63
N ASP A 38 -5.26 15.36 25.92
CA ASP A 38 -6.61 15.87 25.78
C ASP A 38 -7.62 14.72 25.85
N PRO A 39 -8.25 14.47 27.01
CA PRO A 39 -9.19 13.37 27.17
C PRO A 39 -10.46 13.54 26.32
N ASN A 40 -10.69 14.72 25.72
CA ASN A 40 -11.85 15.01 24.88
C ASN A 40 -11.59 14.78 23.39
N VAL A 41 -10.48 14.10 23.03
CA VAL A 41 -10.18 13.77 21.63
C VAL A 41 -11.37 13.11 20.93
N LEU A 42 -11.81 13.69 19.81
CA LEU A 42 -12.90 13.16 19.00
C LEU A 42 -12.34 12.37 17.82
N ARG A 43 -12.73 11.11 17.71
CA ARG A 43 -12.40 10.24 16.58
C ARG A 43 -13.55 10.21 15.57
N THR A 44 -13.29 10.62 14.34
CA THR A 44 -14.30 10.63 13.26
C THR A 44 -13.80 9.90 12.01
N PRO A 45 -14.64 9.09 11.34
CA PRO A 45 -14.28 8.52 10.04
C PRO A 45 -14.05 9.61 8.99
N ALA A 46 -13.08 9.41 8.10
CA ALA A 46 -12.78 10.35 7.02
C ALA A 46 -12.30 9.63 5.75
N GLN A 47 -12.42 10.32 4.62
CA GLN A 47 -11.96 9.85 3.32
C GLN A 47 -11.29 10.98 2.54
N ILE A 48 -10.28 10.63 1.76
CA ILE A 48 -9.57 11.55 0.86
C ILE A 48 -9.17 10.81 -0.42
N GLU A 49 -8.90 11.57 -1.48
CA GLU A 49 -8.26 11.03 -2.68
C GLU A 49 -6.72 11.02 -2.51
N VAL A 50 -6.09 9.90 -2.86
CA VAL A 50 -4.63 9.71 -2.89
C VAL A 50 -4.27 8.91 -4.14
N ALA A 51 -3.37 9.43 -4.97
CA ALA A 51 -2.96 8.83 -6.24
C ALA A 51 -4.13 8.44 -7.16
N GLY A 52 -5.22 9.22 -7.15
CA GLY A 52 -6.43 8.95 -7.93
C GLY A 52 -7.34 7.86 -7.36
N ALA A 53 -7.03 7.32 -6.17
CA ALA A 53 -7.84 6.32 -5.48
C ALA A 53 -8.36 6.85 -4.14
N GLN A 54 -9.50 6.33 -3.68
CA GLN A 54 -10.05 6.69 -2.37
C GLN A 54 -9.28 6.01 -1.24
N ALA A 55 -8.71 6.81 -0.35
CA ALA A 55 -8.16 6.37 0.92
C ALA A 55 -9.17 6.59 2.05
N THR A 56 -9.25 5.61 2.94
CA THR A 56 -10.15 5.63 4.10
C THR A 56 -9.34 5.76 5.37
N GLY A 57 -9.88 6.47 6.36
CA GLY A 57 -9.13 6.78 7.55
C GLY A 57 -9.98 7.36 8.68
N VAL A 58 -9.28 7.96 9.62
CA VAL A 58 -9.87 8.66 10.76
C VAL A 58 -9.22 10.03 10.94
N LYS A 59 -9.98 10.96 11.50
CA LYS A 59 -9.45 12.20 12.07
C LYS A 59 -9.59 12.14 13.58
N LEU A 60 -8.51 12.42 14.28
CA LEU A 60 -8.46 12.60 15.72
C LEU A 60 -8.38 14.09 16.00
N ARG A 61 -9.50 14.69 16.42
CA ARG A 61 -9.65 16.11 16.70
C ARG A 61 -9.36 16.36 18.18
N ALA A 62 -8.37 17.18 18.48
CA ALA A 62 -7.94 17.45 19.86
C ALA A 62 -7.23 18.79 19.98
N VAL A 63 -6.93 19.20 21.20
CA VAL A 63 -5.96 20.27 21.49
C VAL A 63 -4.54 19.70 21.42
N LEU A 64 -3.77 20.15 20.44
CA LEU A 64 -2.37 19.78 20.21
C LEU A 64 -1.50 21.01 20.49
N ASN A 65 -0.56 20.93 21.44
CA ASN A 65 0.31 22.06 21.83
C ASN A 65 -0.47 23.35 22.15
N ASN A 66 -1.58 23.24 22.89
CA ASN A 66 -2.50 24.33 23.24
C ASN A 66 -3.26 24.97 22.06
N GLU A 67 -3.18 24.40 20.85
CA GLU A 67 -3.98 24.82 19.70
C GLU A 67 -4.93 23.70 19.27
N ILE A 68 -6.10 24.06 18.77
CA ILE A 68 -7.00 23.06 18.21
C ILE A 68 -6.40 22.53 16.89
N GLY A 69 -6.32 21.21 16.77
CA GLY A 69 -5.68 20.54 15.64
C GLY A 69 -6.29 19.19 15.31
N ASN A 70 -5.64 18.49 14.38
CA ASN A 70 -6.04 17.15 13.98
C ASN A 70 -4.81 16.26 13.80
N ALA A 71 -4.96 14.97 14.12
CA ALA A 71 -4.20 13.91 13.48
C ALA A 71 -5.10 13.22 12.47
N GLU A 72 -4.82 13.41 11.18
CA GLU A 72 -5.53 12.76 10.08
C GLU A 72 -4.74 11.55 9.60
N ILE A 73 -5.31 10.35 9.71
CA ILE A 73 -4.63 9.08 9.41
C ILE A 73 -5.45 8.34 8.37
N TYR A 74 -4.87 8.09 7.21
CA TYR A 74 -5.52 7.44 6.08
C TYR A 74 -4.73 6.22 5.61
N SER A 75 -5.43 5.24 5.05
CA SER A 75 -4.80 4.10 4.41
C SER A 75 -5.49 3.68 3.13
N LEU A 76 -4.70 3.15 2.20
CA LEU A 76 -5.15 2.57 0.94
C LEU A 76 -4.14 1.54 0.44
N GLN A 77 -4.60 0.65 -0.43
CA GLN A 77 -3.72 -0.21 -1.20
C GLN A 77 -3.34 0.49 -2.50
N LEU A 78 -2.04 0.67 -2.74
CA LEU A 78 -1.49 1.12 -4.03
C LEU A 78 -0.66 -0.02 -4.62
N GLY A 79 -1.13 -0.61 -5.72
CA GLY A 79 -0.52 -1.83 -6.28
C GLY A 79 -0.45 -2.94 -5.23
N PRO A 80 0.70 -3.59 -5.02
CA PRO A 80 0.85 -4.63 -4.01
C PRO A 80 1.20 -4.09 -2.61
N ARG A 81 1.06 -2.78 -2.34
CA ARG A 81 1.51 -2.18 -1.07
C ARG A 81 0.36 -1.52 -0.32
N LEU A 82 0.30 -1.73 0.99
CA LEU A 82 -0.48 -0.87 1.88
C LEU A 82 0.32 0.41 2.12
N VAL A 83 -0.34 1.54 1.92
CA VAL A 83 0.21 2.86 2.20
C VAL A 83 -0.60 3.48 3.33
N LEU A 84 0.10 3.94 4.35
CA LEU A 84 -0.44 4.74 5.44
C LEU A 84 0.07 6.17 5.28
N LEU A 85 -0.85 7.12 5.32
CA LEU A 85 -0.59 8.55 5.23
C LEU A 85 -1.08 9.21 6.52
N SER A 86 -0.25 10.05 7.14
CA SER A 86 -0.63 10.80 8.32
C SER A 86 -0.26 12.28 8.15
N LEU A 87 -1.17 13.17 8.51
CA LEU A 87 -0.94 14.60 8.64
C LEU A 87 -1.38 15.03 10.03
N ILE A 88 -0.46 15.58 10.81
CA ILE A 88 -0.69 15.97 12.20
C ILE A 88 -0.26 17.43 12.37
N GLY A 89 -1.11 18.24 12.99
CA GLY A 89 -0.80 19.64 13.27
C GLY A 89 -2.01 20.42 13.76
N SER A 90 -1.80 21.68 14.11
CA SER A 90 -2.90 22.60 14.39
C SER A 90 -3.69 22.93 13.13
N ASP A 91 -4.92 23.42 13.27
CA ASP A 91 -5.74 23.82 12.11
C ASP A 91 -5.03 24.84 11.23
N LYS A 92 -4.27 25.75 11.85
CA LYS A 92 -3.50 26.77 11.15
C LYS A 92 -2.38 26.14 10.33
N GLU A 93 -1.64 25.19 10.90
CA GLU A 93 -0.55 24.49 10.22
C GLU A 93 -1.07 23.61 9.09
N ILE A 94 -2.16 22.87 9.33
CA ILE A 94 -2.81 22.03 8.31
C ILE A 94 -3.31 22.89 7.15
N ALA A 95 -3.93 24.04 7.44
CA ALA A 95 -4.37 24.97 6.40
C ALA A 95 -3.19 25.54 5.60
N ALA A 96 -2.11 25.94 6.28
CA ALA A 96 -0.91 26.47 5.63
C ALA A 96 -0.18 25.44 4.75
N THR A 97 -0.26 24.16 5.11
CA THR A 97 0.40 23.06 4.39
C THR A 97 -0.50 22.40 3.34
N ALA A 98 -1.76 22.80 3.23
CA ALA A 98 -2.73 22.18 2.32
C ALA A 98 -2.25 22.02 0.86
N PRO A 99 -1.57 23.01 0.23
CA PRO A 99 -1.04 22.84 -1.12
C PRO A 99 0.04 21.76 -1.21
N ALA A 100 0.96 21.71 -0.25
CA ALA A 100 2.01 20.70 -0.19
C ALA A 100 1.41 19.31 0.06
N TRP A 101 0.43 19.23 0.96
CA TRP A 101 -0.29 17.99 1.24
C TRP A 101 -1.01 17.45 0.01
N LEU A 102 -1.69 18.33 -0.74
CA LEU A 102 -2.33 17.97 -2.00
C LEU A 102 -1.31 17.46 -3.02
N ALA A 103 -0.15 18.13 -3.15
CA ALA A 103 0.90 17.72 -4.07
C ALA A 103 1.42 16.32 -3.74
N ILE A 104 1.76 16.05 -2.47
CA ILE A 104 2.21 14.73 -1.99
C ILE A 104 1.18 13.66 -2.35
N ARG A 105 -0.10 13.88 -2.00
CA ARG A 105 -1.17 12.91 -2.26
C ARG A 105 -1.34 12.59 -3.74
N ARG A 106 -1.16 13.58 -4.62
CA ARG A 106 -1.31 13.40 -6.07
C ARG A 106 -0.07 12.84 -6.75
N SER A 107 1.12 13.03 -6.17
CA SER A 107 2.38 12.56 -6.76
C SER A 107 2.78 11.15 -6.35
N LEU A 108 2.12 10.56 -5.35
CA LEU A 108 2.47 9.24 -4.84
C LEU A 108 2.35 8.17 -5.93
N LYS A 109 3.44 7.42 -6.08
CA LYS A 109 3.57 6.26 -6.97
C LYS A 109 4.31 5.17 -6.24
N ILE A 110 3.96 3.92 -6.52
CA ILE A 110 4.69 2.77 -6.01
C ILE A 110 5.59 2.26 -7.13
N GLU A 111 6.90 2.33 -6.92
CA GLU A 111 7.87 1.72 -7.83
C GLU A 111 7.66 0.20 -7.88
N ALA A 112 7.73 -0.36 -9.08
CA ALA A 112 7.72 -1.80 -9.26
C ALA A 112 8.96 -2.36 -8.55
N SER A 113 8.78 -3.35 -7.67
CA SER A 113 9.92 -3.98 -7.01
C SER A 113 10.86 -4.57 -8.07
N THR A 114 12.11 -4.14 -8.10
CA THR A 114 13.14 -4.54 -9.07
C THR A 114 13.26 -6.07 -9.22
N ASN A 115 12.94 -6.83 -8.17
CA ASN A 115 12.91 -8.31 -8.20
C ASN A 115 11.92 -8.89 -9.21
N LEU A 116 10.75 -8.27 -9.46
CA LEU A 116 9.79 -8.77 -10.44
C LEU A 116 10.26 -8.50 -11.88
N ALA A 117 10.91 -7.36 -12.10
CA ALA A 117 11.51 -7.03 -13.40
C ALA A 117 12.72 -7.94 -13.70
N ALA A 118 13.50 -8.32 -12.69
CA ALA A 118 14.60 -9.27 -12.83
C ALA A 118 14.10 -10.70 -13.13
N LEU A 119 13.11 -11.19 -12.37
CA LEU A 119 12.53 -12.52 -12.56
C LEU A 119 11.79 -12.67 -13.91
N ALA A 120 11.10 -11.61 -14.37
CA ALA A 120 10.47 -11.62 -15.68
C ALA A 120 11.50 -11.69 -16.83
N ARG A 121 12.67 -11.08 -16.66
CA ARG A 121 13.76 -11.10 -17.66
C ARG A 121 14.50 -12.45 -17.72
N GLU A 122 14.65 -13.14 -16.59
CA GLU A 122 15.20 -14.51 -16.57
C GLU A 122 14.25 -15.53 -17.20
N SER A 123 12.93 -15.39 -16.96
CA SER A 123 11.92 -16.26 -17.57
C SER A 123 11.87 -16.12 -19.10
N THR A 124 12.10 -14.91 -19.65
CA THR A 124 12.17 -14.72 -21.11
C THR A 124 13.47 -15.22 -21.71
N ALA A 125 14.59 -15.15 -20.98
CA ALA A 125 15.88 -15.68 -21.43
C ALA A 125 15.88 -17.23 -21.50
N ALA A 126 15.16 -17.91 -20.61
CA ALA A 126 15.01 -19.37 -20.63
C ALA A 126 14.10 -19.89 -21.76
N GLY A 127 13.27 -19.03 -22.36
CA GLY A 127 12.33 -19.41 -23.43
C GLY A 127 12.92 -19.46 -24.84
N HIS A 128 14.18 -19.07 -25.06
CA HIS A 128 14.75 -18.91 -26.41
C HIS A 128 15.65 -20.07 -26.89
N LEU A 129 15.71 -21.20 -26.18
CA LEU A 129 16.59 -22.33 -26.57
C LEU A 129 15.89 -23.67 -26.85
N ILE A 130 14.56 -23.74 -26.91
CA ILE A 130 13.86 -24.98 -27.30
C ILE A 130 12.98 -24.71 -28.52
N GLY A 131 13.59 -24.71 -29.70
CA GLY A 131 12.84 -24.59 -30.93
C GLY A 131 13.72 -24.69 -32.17
N SER A 132 14.24 -25.88 -32.47
CA SER A 132 14.54 -26.32 -33.85
C SER A 132 15.05 -27.76 -33.89
N ARG A 133 14.15 -28.73 -34.08
CA ARG A 133 14.37 -29.79 -35.08
C ARG A 133 13.08 -30.47 -35.46
N ALA A 134 12.67 -30.22 -36.69
CA ALA A 134 11.53 -30.82 -37.36
C ALA A 134 11.98 -32.06 -38.16
N ILE A 135 11.17 -33.12 -38.06
CA ILE A 135 10.76 -34.09 -39.12
C ILE A 135 11.81 -35.08 -39.67
N SER A 136 11.54 -36.38 -39.49
CA SER A 136 11.17 -37.30 -40.59
C SER A 136 10.80 -38.71 -40.10
N ASN A 137 9.54 -39.10 -40.25
CA ASN A 137 9.14 -40.46 -40.69
C ASN A 137 8.95 -40.37 -42.22
N PRO A 138 9.08 -41.43 -43.04
CA PRO A 138 8.56 -42.79 -42.80
C PRO A 138 9.49 -43.92 -43.32
N THR A 139 9.12 -45.20 -43.14
CA THR A 139 9.08 -46.25 -44.19
C THR A 139 8.58 -47.57 -43.59
N SER A 140 7.52 -48.13 -44.19
CA SER A 140 6.98 -49.47 -43.98
C SER A 140 7.89 -50.55 -44.60
N LEU A 141 7.90 -51.76 -44.04
CA LEU A 141 7.85 -53.06 -44.76
C LEU A 141 7.81 -54.15 -43.67
N GLY A 142 6.69 -54.86 -43.52
CA GLY A 142 6.59 -56.29 -43.87
C GLY A 142 7.07 -57.20 -42.72
N ALA A 143 6.61 -58.40 -42.46
CA ALA A 143 5.50 -59.25 -42.89
C ALA A 143 5.73 -60.57 -42.11
N GLU A 144 4.67 -61.20 -41.59
CA GLU A 144 4.56 -62.66 -41.33
C GLU A 144 5.52 -63.27 -40.26
N LYS A 145 5.14 -64.19 -39.39
CA LYS A 145 4.00 -65.10 -39.27
C LYS A 145 3.92 -65.57 -37.82
#